data_AF-A0A2E1MW48-F1
#
_entry.id   AF-A0A2E1MW48-F1
#
_cell.length_a   1.000
_cell.length_b   1.000
_cell.length_c   1.000
_cell.angle_alpha   90.00
_cell.angle_beta   90.00
_cell.angle_gamma   90.00
#
_symmetry.space_group_name_H-M   'P 1'
#
loop_
_entity.id
_entity.type
_entity.pdbx_description
1 polymer ?
#
loop_
_entity_poly.entity_id
_entity_poly.type
_entity_poly.pdbx_seq_one_letter_code
_entity_poly.pdbx_strand_id
1 'polypeptide(L)'
;MKTKVLKASEYNFSGTKSELVLDMCKKLNAKTYIFGSQGKNYANKKDFEKNNIKIIFQEYKHPNYTQNSKKFISNLSILDLLFNEGEKSKEILMQNNNKIF
;
A
#
# COMPACT_ATOMS: atom_id res chain seq x y z
N MET A 1 14.88 -0.02 11.18
CA MET A 1 14.11 1.18 10.75
C MET A 1 13.51 1.80 12.00
N LYS A 2 13.85 3.06 12.35
CA LYS A 2 13.21 3.77 13.48
C LYS A 2 12.08 4.64 12.91
N THR A 3 10.88 4.10 12.79
CA THR A 3 9.71 4.80 12.27
C THR A 3 8.64 4.88 13.34
N LYS A 4 8.08 6.08 13.57
CA LYS A 4 6.98 6.25 14.51
C LYS A 4 5.72 5.59 13.93
N VAL A 5 5.15 4.64 14.68
CA VAL A 5 3.85 4.03 14.36
C VAL A 5 2.80 4.71 15.21
N LEU A 6 1.68 5.08 14.59
CA LEU A 6 0.55 5.74 15.22
C LEU A 6 -0.70 4.89 14.99
N LYS A 7 -1.61 4.84 15.96
CA LYS A 7 -2.89 4.12 15.79
C LYS A 7 -3.98 5.10 15.40
N ALA A 8 -4.76 4.78 14.37
CA ALA A 8 -5.83 5.66 13.94
C ALA A 8 -6.89 5.91 15.03
N SER A 9 -7.11 4.92 15.91
CA SER A 9 -8.05 5.03 17.04
C SER A 9 -7.65 6.05 18.11
N GLU A 10 -6.40 6.51 18.13
CA GLU A 10 -5.91 7.53 19.07
C GLU A 10 -6.16 8.95 18.55
N TYR A 11 -6.77 9.09 17.37
CA TYR A 11 -7.03 10.36 16.71
C TYR A 11 -8.50 10.48 16.34
N ASN A 12 -9.02 11.70 16.47
CA ASN A 12 -10.37 12.02 16.02
C ASN A 12 -10.37 12.36 14.55
N PHE A 13 -10.20 11.37 13.67
CA PHE A 13 -10.31 11.56 12.22
C PHE A 13 -11.77 11.66 11.78
N SER A 14 -12.04 12.44 10.75
CA SER A 14 -13.39 12.75 10.26
C SER A 14 -13.49 12.63 8.74
N GLY A 15 -14.71 12.42 8.25
CA GLY A 15 -15.00 12.25 6.83
C GLY A 15 -15.04 10.79 6.41
N THR A 16 -15.21 10.55 5.12
CA THR A 16 -15.27 9.19 4.55
C THR A 16 -14.38 9.04 3.32
N LYS A 17 -13.97 7.81 3.00
CA LYS A 17 -13.18 7.48 1.80
C LYS A 17 -11.98 8.44 1.63
N SER A 18 -11.97 9.27 0.58
CA SER A 18 -10.89 10.23 0.29
C SER A 18 -10.78 11.36 1.30
N GLU A 19 -11.90 11.81 1.86
CA GLU A 19 -11.92 12.91 2.84
C GLU A 19 -11.26 12.48 4.14
N LEU A 20 -11.52 11.24 4.57
CA LEU A 20 -10.89 10.65 5.75
C LEU A 20 -9.37 10.62 5.59
N VAL A 21 -8.89 10.21 4.41
CA VAL A 21 -7.45 10.18 4.11
C VAL A 21 -6.86 11.59 4.11
N LEU A 22 -7.54 12.56 3.51
CA LEU A 22 -7.09 13.95 3.52
C LEU A 22 -7.03 14.52 4.94
N ASP A 23 -8.05 14.25 5.76
CA ASP A 23 -8.09 14.68 7.16
C ASP A 23 -6.95 14.08 7.99
N MET A 24 -6.67 12.78 7.80
CA MET A 24 -5.49 12.12 8.39
C MET A 24 -4.20 12.84 7.99
N CYS A 25 -4.00 13.13 6.70
CA CYS A 25 -2.81 13.82 6.23
C CYS A 25 -2.66 15.21 6.84
N LYS A 26 -3.76 15.99 6.93
CA LYS A 26 -3.73 17.34 7.50
C LYS A 26 -3.40 17.32 8.99
N LYS A 27 -4.07 16.47 9.77
CA LYS A 27 -3.85 16.37 11.23
C LYS A 27 -2.46 15.85 11.60
N LEU A 28 -1.86 15.04 10.71
CA LEU A 28 -0.51 14.50 10.90
C LEU A 28 0.58 15.30 10.19
N ASN A 29 0.25 16.42 9.55
CA ASN A 29 1.18 17.23 8.73
C ASN A 29 1.95 16.38 7.68
N ALA A 30 1.27 15.42 7.07
CA ALA A 30 1.86 14.56 6.06
C ALA A 30 2.15 15.33 4.78
N LYS A 31 3.33 15.09 4.17
CA LYS A 31 3.68 15.64 2.85
C LYS A 31 3.30 14.71 1.70
N THR A 32 3.19 13.42 1.99
CA THR A 32 2.92 12.37 1.00
C THR A 32 1.97 11.34 1.58
N TYR A 33 1.02 10.88 0.78
CA TYR A 33 0.20 9.71 1.06
C TYR A 33 0.37 8.65 -0.04
N ILE A 34 0.50 7.39 0.36
CA ILE A 34 0.62 6.27 -0.58
C ILE A 34 -0.69 5.50 -0.56
N PHE A 35 -1.40 5.52 -1.68
CA PHE A 35 -2.55 4.67 -1.92
C PHE A 35 -2.10 3.33 -2.51
N GLY A 36 -2.91 2.28 -2.30
CA GLY A 36 -2.88 1.10 -3.18
C GLY A 36 -3.37 1.45 -4.58
N SER A 37 -3.18 0.53 -5.55
CA SER A 37 -3.56 0.73 -6.96
C SER A 37 -5.01 1.17 -7.16
N GLN A 38 -5.94 0.58 -6.38
CA GLN A 38 -7.37 0.89 -6.42
C GLN A 38 -7.73 2.25 -5.79
N GLY A 39 -6.78 2.91 -5.12
CA GLY A 39 -6.96 4.26 -4.61
C GLY A 39 -7.32 5.26 -5.71
N LYS A 40 -6.91 5.00 -6.96
CA LYS A 40 -7.22 5.84 -8.12
C LYS A 40 -8.73 6.03 -8.32
N ASN A 41 -9.55 5.09 -7.85
CA ASN A 41 -11.00 5.10 -8.06
C ASN A 41 -11.74 6.03 -7.11
N TYR A 42 -11.13 6.39 -5.97
CA TYR A 42 -11.80 7.20 -4.94
C TYR A 42 -11.02 8.41 -4.48
N ALA A 43 -9.70 8.48 -4.71
CA ALA A 43 -8.89 9.61 -4.28
C ALA A 43 -9.25 10.88 -5.06
N ASN A 44 -9.71 11.92 -4.35
CA ASN A 44 -9.92 13.23 -4.94
C ASN A 44 -8.58 13.99 -5.03
N LYS A 45 -7.85 13.75 -6.12
CA LYS A 45 -6.50 14.29 -6.33
C LYS A 45 -6.40 15.80 -6.13
N LYS A 46 -7.42 16.55 -6.60
CA LYS A 46 -7.45 18.01 -6.51
C LYS A 46 -7.44 18.50 -5.07
N ASP A 47 -8.09 17.79 -4.16
CA ASP A 47 -8.13 18.21 -2.75
C ASP A 47 -6.79 17.98 -2.05
N PHE A 48 -6.07 16.90 -2.38
CA PHE A 48 -4.71 16.69 -1.89
C PHE A 48 -3.73 17.72 -2.44
N GLU A 49 -3.80 18.00 -3.74
CA GLU A 49 -2.97 19.03 -4.40
C GLU A 49 -3.17 20.41 -3.75
N LYS A 50 -4.42 20.83 -3.51
CA LYS A 50 -4.75 22.10 -2.83
C LYS A 50 -4.16 22.20 -1.42
N ASN A 51 -3.94 21.07 -0.75
CA ASN A 51 -3.35 21.01 0.58
C ASN A 51 -1.85 20.72 0.55
N ASN A 52 -1.19 20.80 -0.62
CA ASN A 52 0.23 20.51 -0.81
C ASN A 52 0.64 19.09 -0.38
N ILE A 53 -0.26 18.11 -0.54
CA ILE A 53 -0.01 16.71 -0.23
C ILE A 53 0.19 15.95 -1.54
N LYS A 54 1.38 15.35 -1.71
CA LYS A 54 1.67 14.47 -2.83
C LYS A 54 0.96 13.13 -2.63
N ILE A 55 0.28 12.64 -3.66
CA ILE A 55 -0.28 11.28 -3.64
C ILE A 55 0.54 10.37 -4.55
N ILE A 56 0.78 9.15 -4.10
CA ILE A 56 1.44 8.10 -4.88
C ILE A 56 0.50 6.90 -4.92
N PHE A 57 0.34 6.28 -6.08
CA PHE A 57 -0.41 5.02 -6.21
C PHE A 57 0.58 3.89 -6.38
N GLN A 58 0.68 3.02 -5.37
CA GLN A 58 1.49 1.82 -5.43
C GLN A 58 0.78 0.78 -6.31
N GLU A 59 1.40 0.47 -7.45
CA GLU A 59 0.98 -0.63 -8.31
C GLU A 59 1.78 -1.88 -7.98
N TYR A 60 1.27 -2.65 -7.04
CA TYR A 60 1.83 -3.97 -6.75
C TYR A 60 1.68 -4.89 -7.97
N LYS A 61 2.80 -5.43 -8.43
CA LYS A 61 2.86 -6.50 -9.44
C LYS A 61 3.03 -7.81 -8.68
N HIS A 62 1.96 -8.61 -8.65
CA HIS A 62 2.02 -9.92 -8.01
C HIS A 62 3.06 -10.80 -8.71
N PRO A 63 4.00 -11.42 -7.98
CA PRO A 63 5.04 -12.23 -8.58
C PRO A 63 4.49 -13.57 -9.08
N ASN A 64 5.23 -14.20 -9.98
CA ASN A 64 5.05 -15.61 -10.28
C ASN A 64 6.10 -16.40 -9.51
N TYR A 65 5.72 -17.55 -8.97
CA TYR A 65 6.58 -18.43 -8.18
C TYR A 65 6.10 -19.87 -8.31
N THR A 66 6.92 -20.82 -7.87
CA THR A 66 6.54 -22.22 -7.90
C THR A 66 5.47 -22.48 -6.85
N GLN A 67 4.36 -23.08 -7.26
CA GLN A 67 3.30 -23.53 -6.35
C GLN A 67 3.20 -25.05 -6.42
N ASN A 68 2.95 -25.71 -5.29
CA ASN A 68 2.65 -27.13 -5.23
C ASN A 68 1.20 -27.42 -5.71
N SER A 69 0.88 -26.97 -6.92
CA SER A 69 -0.43 -27.10 -7.55
C SER A 69 -0.24 -27.37 -9.05
N LYS A 70 -1.26 -27.94 -9.70
CA LYS A 70 -1.17 -28.27 -11.14
C LYS A 70 -1.18 -27.03 -12.04
N LYS A 71 -1.69 -25.91 -11.55
CA LYS A 71 -1.83 -24.64 -12.27
C LYS A 71 -1.56 -23.51 -11.29
N PHE A 72 -0.75 -22.55 -11.74
CA PHE A 72 -0.50 -21.34 -10.96
C PHE A 72 -1.79 -20.57 -10.69
N ILE A 73 -1.98 -20.16 -9.43
CA ILE A 73 -3.09 -19.33 -8.98
C ILE A 73 -2.49 -18.02 -8.45
N SER A 74 -2.77 -16.93 -9.15
CA SER A 74 -2.30 -15.59 -8.79
C SER A 74 -3.10 -15.00 -7.62
N ASN A 75 -2.51 -14.07 -6.88
CA ASN A 75 -3.13 -13.30 -5.79
C ASN A 75 -3.54 -14.14 -4.56
N LEU A 76 -2.80 -15.20 -4.26
CA LEU A 76 -2.92 -15.93 -3.00
C LEU A 76 -2.26 -15.17 -1.84
N SER A 77 -2.49 -15.66 -0.62
CA SER A 77 -1.86 -15.13 0.59
C SER A 77 -0.34 -15.19 0.51
N ILE A 78 0.35 -14.25 1.17
CA ILE A 78 1.81 -14.28 1.33
C ILE A 78 2.32 -15.59 1.95
N LEU A 79 1.47 -16.29 2.71
CA LEU A 79 1.79 -17.60 3.28
C LEU A 79 1.99 -18.69 2.21
N ASP A 80 1.28 -18.59 1.08
CA ASP A 80 1.47 -19.52 -0.04
C ASP A 80 2.88 -19.37 -0.62
N LEU A 81 3.29 -18.13 -0.92
CA LEU A 81 4.65 -17.84 -1.34
C LEU A 81 5.67 -18.32 -0.29
N LEU A 82 5.45 -17.98 0.99
CA LEU A 82 6.38 -18.33 2.05
C LEU A 82 6.61 -19.84 2.19
N PHE A 83 5.56 -20.64 2.07
CA PHE A 83 5.67 -22.09 2.22
C PHE A 83 6.15 -22.80 0.96
N ASN A 84 6.01 -22.21 -0.23
CA ASN A 84 6.58 -22.78 -1.45
C ASN A 84 8.05 -22.36 -1.68
N GLU A 85 8.45 -21.15 -1.29
CA GLU A 85 9.74 -20.56 -1.68
C GLU A 85 10.66 -20.22 -0.48
N GLY A 86 10.18 -20.31 0.76
CA GLY A 86 10.98 -20.14 1.97
C GLY A 86 11.73 -18.81 2.00
N GLU A 87 13.05 -18.86 2.14
CA GLU A 87 13.91 -17.67 2.23
C GLU A 87 13.91 -16.81 0.96
N LYS A 88 13.65 -17.41 -0.22
CA LYS A 88 13.58 -16.69 -1.51
C LYS A 88 12.35 -15.80 -1.62
N SER A 89 11.35 -16.03 -0.77
CA SER A 89 10.05 -15.34 -0.80
C SER A 89 10.18 -13.83 -0.83
N LYS A 90 11.12 -13.25 -0.06
CA LYS A 90 11.31 -11.81 -0.01
C LYS A 90 11.80 -11.25 -1.35
N GLU A 91 12.77 -11.90 -1.98
CA GLU A 91 13.30 -11.48 -3.28
C GLU A 91 12.21 -11.57 -4.35
N ILE A 92 11.52 -12.71 -4.40
CA ILE A 92 10.42 -12.98 -5.32
C ILE A 92 9.28 -11.96 -5.13
N LEU A 93 8.87 -11.69 -3.88
CA LEU A 93 7.81 -10.74 -3.55
C LEU A 93 8.12 -9.33 -4.07
N MET A 94 9.40 -8.94 -3.99
CA MET A 94 9.85 -7.61 -4.39
C MET A 94 10.19 -7.52 -5.88
N GLN A 95 10.23 -8.64 -6.61
CA GLN A 95 10.56 -8.68 -8.02
C GLN A 95 9.56 -7.83 -8.82
N ASN A 96 10.07 -7.03 -9.75
CA ASN A 96 9.28 -6.14 -10.63
C ASN A 96 8.45 -5.06 -9.91
N ASN A 97 8.66 -4.85 -8.60
CA ASN A 97 8.00 -3.81 -7.82
C ASN A 97 8.95 -2.63 -7.57
N ASN A 98 8.48 -1.41 -7.84
CA ASN A 98 9.27 -0.20 -7.63
C ASN A 98 9.36 0.16 -6.14
N LYS A 99 10.55 0.55 -5.70
CA LYS A 99 10.72 1.22 -4.40
C LYS A 99 10.16 2.63 -4.50
N ILE A 100 9.28 2.98 -3.56
CA ILE A 100 8.68 4.31 -3.47
C ILE A 100 9.57 5.27 -2.65
N PHE A 101 10.49 4.71 -1.85
CA PHE A 101 11.52 5.40 -1.07
C PHE A 101 12.78 4.54 -0.96
#